data_AF-A0A938J980-F1
#
_entry.id   AF-A0A938J980-F1
#
_cell.length_a   1.000
_cell.length_b   1.000
_cell.length_c   1.000
_cell.angle_alpha   90.00
_cell.angle_beta   90.00
_cell.angle_gamma   90.00
#
_symmetry.space_group_name_H-M   'P 1'
#
loop_
_entity.id
_entity.type
_entity.pdbx_description
1 polymer ?
#
loop_
_entity_poly.entity_id
_entity_poly.type
_entity_poly.pdbx_seq_one_letter_code
_entity_poly.pdbx_strand_id
1 'polypeptide(L)'
;MAACGGGGGGDRLTLDEYLAQADAICKEFDGKFGDLGEPESAADAGKLVRDGKVLAEEQLAKLRELRPPEDIEAKVDEAYNALDDQIALFDDFADAVEAEDSAKVEEITGKLDDLNETADGVAKEIGLETCGST
;
A
#
# COMPACT_ATOMS: atom_id res chain seq x y z
N MET A 1 12.92 -28.82 7.71
CA MET A 1 13.38 -27.97 6.59
C MET A 1 12.36 -26.86 6.50
N ALA A 2 12.61 -25.57 6.65
CA ALA A 2 13.84 -24.80 6.82
C ALA A 2 13.70 -23.92 8.09
N ALA A 3 14.82 -23.60 8.73
CA ALA A 3 14.86 -22.67 9.83
C ALA A 3 14.44 -21.29 9.31
N CYS A 4 13.51 -20.64 10.01
CA CYS A 4 13.20 -19.23 9.89
C CYS A 4 14.47 -18.47 10.32
N GLY A 5 15.35 -18.19 9.36
CA GLY A 5 16.59 -17.44 9.54
C GLY A 5 16.33 -15.95 9.30
N GLY A 6 16.98 -15.13 10.11
CA GLY A 6 16.89 -13.66 10.09
C GLY A 6 16.26 -13.18 11.41
N GLY A 7 16.97 -13.18 12.54
CA GLY A 7 18.25 -12.51 12.72
C GLY A 7 17.97 -11.10 13.26
N GLY A 8 17.67 -11.00 14.55
CA GLY A 8 17.48 -9.71 15.20
C GLY A 8 18.76 -8.89 15.26
N GLY A 9 18.62 -7.58 15.03
CA GLY A 9 19.53 -6.54 15.53
C GLY A 9 20.73 -6.20 14.65
N GLY A 10 20.68 -5.02 14.02
CA GLY A 10 21.88 -4.22 13.72
C GLY A 10 22.06 -3.82 12.26
N ASP A 11 21.88 -4.76 11.33
CA ASP A 11 22.23 -4.58 9.92
C ASP A 11 20.99 -4.64 9.02
N ARG A 12 20.94 -3.79 7.98
CA ARG A 12 19.82 -3.75 7.03
C ARG A 12 19.67 -5.10 6.32
N LEU A 13 18.44 -5.43 5.94
CA LEU A 13 18.13 -6.62 5.15
C LEU A 13 18.92 -6.63 3.83
N THR A 14 19.25 -7.80 3.31
CA THR A 14 19.66 -7.92 1.91
C THR A 14 18.47 -7.61 0.98
N LEU A 15 18.75 -7.31 -0.30
CA LEU A 15 17.68 -7.05 -1.27
C LEU A 15 16.67 -8.21 -1.33
N ASP A 16 17.15 -9.45 -1.47
CA ASP A 16 16.28 -10.63 -1.55
C ASP A 16 15.44 -10.83 -0.28
N GLU A 17 16.01 -10.59 0.91
CA GLU A 17 15.28 -10.68 2.18
C GLU A 17 14.25 -9.57 2.34
N TYR A 18 14.54 -8.36 1.85
CA TYR A 18 13.60 -7.25 1.82
C TYR A 18 12.43 -7.56 0.88
N LEU A 19 12.72 -7.97 -0.37
CA LEU A 19 11.68 -8.28 -1.36
C LEU A 19 10.76 -9.40 -0.86
N ALA A 20 11.32 -10.48 -0.33
CA ALA A 20 10.54 -11.60 0.20
C ALA A 20 9.64 -11.20 1.38
N GLN A 21 10.11 -10.33 2.27
CA GLN A 21 9.31 -9.85 3.41
C GLN A 21 8.27 -8.81 2.98
N ALA A 22 8.60 -7.91 2.07
CA ALA A 22 7.67 -6.94 1.52
C ALA A 22 6.52 -7.64 0.76
N ASP A 23 6.82 -8.63 -0.08
CA ASP A 23 5.79 -9.41 -0.77
C ASP A 23 4.92 -10.22 0.20
N ALA A 24 5.51 -10.76 1.28
CA ALA A 24 4.73 -11.43 2.32
C ALA A 24 3.76 -10.48 3.03
N ILE A 25 4.17 -9.23 3.29
CA ILE A 25 3.29 -8.19 3.84
C ILE A 25 2.20 -7.84 2.84
N CYS A 26 2.52 -7.55 1.58
CA CYS A 26 1.51 -7.23 0.57
C CYS A 26 0.49 -8.36 0.44
N LYS A 27 0.92 -9.62 0.41
CA LYS A 27 0.00 -10.76 0.40
C LYS A 27 -0.87 -10.89 1.66
N GLU A 28 -0.34 -10.56 2.85
CA GLU A 28 -1.13 -10.51 4.09
C GLU A 28 -2.28 -9.50 3.94
N PHE A 29 -1.96 -8.31 3.42
CA PHE A 29 -2.92 -7.21 3.30
C PHE A 29 -3.89 -7.38 2.13
N ASP A 30 -3.49 -7.98 1.00
CA ASP A 30 -4.41 -8.38 -0.06
C ASP A 30 -5.56 -9.24 0.47
N GLY A 31 -5.24 -10.16 1.39
CA GLY A 31 -6.26 -10.97 2.09
C GLY A 31 -7.21 -10.10 2.92
N LYS A 32 -6.67 -9.16 3.71
CA LYS A 32 -7.48 -8.27 4.55
C LYS A 32 -8.35 -7.32 3.71
N PHE A 33 -7.81 -6.78 2.61
CA PHE A 33 -8.57 -5.96 1.67
C PHE A 33 -9.68 -6.78 1.00
N GLY A 34 -9.40 -8.02 0.61
CA GLY A 34 -10.42 -8.94 0.08
C GLY A 34 -11.52 -9.28 1.08
N ASP A 35 -11.20 -9.29 2.38
CA ASP A 35 -12.17 -9.55 3.46
C ASP A 35 -13.11 -8.35 3.74
N LEU A 36 -12.81 -7.15 3.23
CA LEU A 36 -13.67 -5.97 3.40
C LEU A 36 -15.03 -6.11 2.68
N GLY A 37 -15.12 -6.98 1.66
CA GLY A 37 -16.35 -7.23 0.92
C GLY A 37 -16.74 -6.11 -0.05
N GLU A 38 -17.94 -6.22 -0.62
CA GLU A 38 -18.50 -5.22 -1.55
C GLU A 38 -19.51 -4.31 -0.82
N PRO A 39 -19.55 -3.00 -1.12
CA PRO A 39 -20.49 -2.09 -0.47
C PRO A 39 -21.89 -2.23 -1.06
N GLU A 40 -22.93 -2.22 -0.21
CA GLU A 40 -24.34 -2.30 -0.64
C GLU A 40 -24.99 -0.93 -0.87
N SER A 41 -24.32 0.15 -0.47
CA SER A 41 -24.79 1.53 -0.60
C SER A 41 -23.62 2.53 -0.64
N ALA A 42 -23.89 3.80 -0.97
CA ALA A 42 -22.88 4.86 -0.94
C ALA A 42 -22.31 5.09 0.47
N ALA A 43 -23.14 4.98 1.51
CA ALA A 43 -22.69 5.07 2.90
C ALA A 43 -21.79 3.88 3.29
N ASP A 44 -22.14 2.67 2.83
CA ASP A 44 -21.28 1.49 3.05
C ASP A 44 -19.97 1.62 2.28
N ALA A 45 -20.00 2.21 1.08
CA ALA A 45 -18.80 2.46 0.29
C ALA A 45 -17.86 3.48 0.95
N GLY A 46 -18.38 4.58 1.51
CA GLY A 46 -17.57 5.51 2.30
C GLY A 46 -16.92 4.85 3.52
N LYS A 47 -17.70 4.03 4.25
CA LYS A 47 -17.16 3.24 5.36
C LYS A 47 -16.08 2.26 4.88
N LEU A 48 -16.31 1.56 3.77
CA LEU A 48 -15.36 0.61 3.18
C LEU A 48 -14.03 1.29 2.84
N VAL A 49 -14.08 2.49 2.25
CA VAL A 49 -12.88 3.28 1.93
C VAL A 49 -12.11 3.63 3.22
N ARG A 50 -12.79 4.03 4.29
CA ARG A 50 -12.12 4.31 5.59
C ARG A 50 -11.55 3.06 6.24
N ASP A 51 -12.24 1.93 6.16
CA ASP A 51 -11.71 0.66 6.65
C ASP A 51 -10.47 0.24 5.83
N GLY A 52 -10.49 0.45 4.51
CA GLY A 52 -9.34 0.27 3.64
C GLY A 52 -8.17 1.21 3.97
N LYS A 53 -8.45 2.45 4.37
CA LYS A 53 -7.43 3.41 4.82
C LYS A 53 -6.63 2.85 5.99
N VAL A 54 -7.30 2.32 7.00
CA VAL A 54 -6.65 1.74 8.19
C VAL A 54 -5.74 0.58 7.78
N LEU A 55 -6.19 -0.28 6.87
CA LEU A 55 -5.36 -1.37 6.36
C LEU A 55 -4.14 -0.87 5.59
N ALA A 56 -4.30 0.16 4.75
CA ALA A 56 -3.19 0.76 4.01
C ALA A 56 -2.15 1.41 4.93
N GLU A 57 -2.61 2.12 5.97
CA GLU A 57 -1.73 2.69 7.01
C GLU A 57 -0.94 1.60 7.75
N GLU A 58 -1.60 0.50 8.15
CA GLU A 58 -0.94 -0.64 8.80
C GLU A 58 0.06 -1.34 7.87
N GLN A 59 -0.28 -1.50 6.59
CA GLN A 59 0.60 -2.10 5.58
C GLN A 59 1.85 -1.24 5.39
N LEU A 60 1.68 0.06 5.18
CA LEU A 60 2.78 1.00 4.98
C LEU A 60 3.70 1.08 6.21
N ALA A 61 3.12 1.06 7.41
CA ALA A 61 3.90 1.00 8.65
C ALA A 61 4.77 -0.26 8.72
N LYS A 62 4.20 -1.44 8.43
CA LYS A 62 4.95 -2.71 8.41
C LYS A 62 6.04 -2.73 7.33
N LEU A 63 5.77 -2.17 6.14
CA LEU A 63 6.77 -2.06 5.08
C LEU A 63 7.96 -1.17 5.52
N ARG A 64 7.68 -0.02 6.13
CA ARG A 64 8.71 0.89 6.68
C ARG A 64 9.56 0.24 7.76
N GLU A 65 8.98 -0.65 8.57
CA GLU A 65 9.72 -1.39 9.60
C GLU A 65 10.76 -2.35 9.02
N LEU A 66 10.62 -2.81 7.77
CA LEU A 66 11.59 -3.68 7.12
C LEU A 66 12.94 -3.01 6.87
N ARG A 67 12.96 -1.66 6.80
CA ARG A 67 14.16 -0.85 6.51
C ARG A 67 14.87 -1.32 5.24
N PRO A 68 14.46 -0.81 4.06
CA PRO A 68 15.06 -1.21 2.79
C PRO A 68 16.59 -1.05 2.80
N PRO A 69 17.34 -1.91 2.09
CA PRO A 69 18.78 -1.73 1.92
C PRO A 69 19.12 -0.38 1.26
N GLU A 70 20.31 0.16 1.56
CA GLU A 70 20.72 1.53 1.18
C GLU A 70 20.71 1.78 -0.33
N ASP A 71 20.88 0.72 -1.13
CA ASP A 71 20.91 0.78 -2.59
C ASP A 71 19.54 1.08 -3.20
N ILE A 72 18.45 0.74 -2.51
CA ILE A 72 17.07 0.95 -2.96
C ILE A 72 16.26 1.89 -2.05
N GLU A 73 16.77 2.27 -0.88
CA GLU A 73 16.08 3.11 0.11
C GLU A 73 15.44 4.36 -0.51
N ALA A 74 16.19 5.14 -1.29
CA ALA A 74 15.66 6.36 -1.90
C ALA A 74 14.48 6.12 -2.86
N LYS A 75 14.47 4.99 -3.58
CA LYS A 75 13.37 4.63 -4.50
C LYS A 75 12.18 4.12 -3.71
N VAL A 76 12.44 3.29 -2.70
CA VAL A 76 11.39 2.79 -1.80
C VAL A 76 10.72 3.93 -1.04
N ASP A 77 11.48 4.93 -0.60
CA ASP A 77 10.95 6.13 0.04
C ASP A 77 10.05 6.94 -0.91
N GLU A 78 10.38 7.01 -2.20
CA GLU A 78 9.51 7.62 -3.22
C GLU A 78 8.15 6.89 -3.30
N ALA A 79 8.17 5.56 -3.34
CA ALA A 79 6.93 4.77 -3.29
C ALA A 79 6.17 4.96 -1.97
N TYR A 80 6.86 5.00 -0.84
CA TYR A 80 6.23 5.23 0.46
C TYR A 80 5.60 6.62 0.58
N ASN A 81 6.19 7.65 -0.03
CA ASN A 81 5.59 8.97 -0.09
C ASN A 81 4.34 8.97 -0.98
N ALA A 82 4.38 8.30 -2.13
CA ALA A 82 3.21 8.14 -2.99
C ALA A 82 2.07 7.43 -2.27
N LEU A 83 2.36 6.38 -1.50
CA LEU A 83 1.38 5.66 -0.68
C LEU A 83 0.81 6.52 0.46
N ASP A 84 1.64 7.32 1.14
CA ASP A 84 1.15 8.30 2.14
C ASP A 84 0.19 9.32 1.50
N ASP A 85 0.53 9.83 0.31
CA ASP A 85 -0.30 10.78 -0.43
C ASP A 85 -1.63 10.13 -0.86
N GLN A 86 -1.63 8.83 -1.22
CA GLN A 86 -2.87 8.09 -1.51
C GLN A 86 -3.73 7.97 -0.26
N ILE A 87 -3.15 7.52 0.87
CA ILE A 87 -3.85 7.37 2.15
C ILE A 87 -4.49 8.69 2.59
N ALA A 88 -3.80 9.82 2.36
CA ALA A 88 -4.32 11.14 2.68
C ALA A 88 -5.59 11.52 1.88
N LEU A 89 -5.79 10.93 0.69
CA LEU A 89 -6.97 11.15 -0.15
C LEU A 89 -8.18 10.29 0.24
N PHE A 90 -8.01 9.24 1.06
CA PHE A 90 -9.09 8.28 1.32
C PHE A 90 -10.27 8.90 2.09
N ASP A 91 -10.03 9.85 3.00
CA ASP A 91 -11.14 10.52 3.71
C ASP A 91 -11.95 11.41 2.76
N ASP A 92 -11.27 12.20 1.90
CA ASP A 92 -11.92 13.00 0.87
C ASP A 92 -12.67 12.11 -0.14
N PHE A 93 -12.11 10.93 -0.45
CA PHE A 93 -12.75 9.96 -1.35
C PHE A 93 -14.00 9.36 -0.71
N ALA A 94 -13.93 8.96 0.56
CA ALA A 94 -15.08 8.46 1.31
C ALA A 94 -16.20 9.52 1.37
N ASP A 95 -15.86 10.77 1.70
CA ASP A 95 -16.81 11.89 1.73
C ASP A 95 -17.46 12.12 0.36
N ALA A 96 -16.67 12.09 -0.73
CA ALA A 96 -17.16 12.26 -2.09
C ALA A 96 -18.12 11.13 -2.52
N VAL A 97 -17.78 9.89 -2.16
CA VAL A 97 -18.63 8.71 -2.42
C VAL A 97 -19.93 8.80 -1.63
N GLU A 98 -19.88 9.14 -0.34
CA GLU A 98 -21.06 9.31 0.52
C GLU A 98 -21.98 10.44 0.02
N ALA A 99 -21.40 11.50 -0.54
CA ALA A 99 -22.12 12.64 -1.11
C ALA A 99 -22.59 12.42 -2.56
N GLU A 100 -22.27 11.27 -3.17
CA GLU A 100 -22.51 10.98 -4.59
C GLU A 100 -21.90 12.04 -5.53
N ASP A 101 -20.83 12.71 -5.11
CA ASP A 101 -20.13 13.75 -5.87
C ASP A 101 -19.22 13.11 -6.93
N SER A 102 -19.84 12.75 -8.05
CA SER A 102 -19.15 12.04 -9.15
C SER A 102 -17.97 12.84 -9.72
N ALA A 103 -18.03 14.18 -9.70
CA ALA A 103 -16.93 15.01 -10.19
C ALA A 103 -15.74 14.97 -9.23
N LYS A 104 -15.99 14.98 -7.92
CA LYS A 104 -14.94 14.85 -6.92
C LYS A 104 -14.35 13.44 -6.86
N VAL A 105 -15.20 12.42 -7.02
CA VAL A 105 -14.77 11.01 -7.16
C VAL A 105 -13.81 10.88 -8.35
N GLU A 106 -14.17 11.39 -9.53
CA GLU A 106 -13.31 11.34 -10.73
C GLU A 106 -11.98 12.10 -10.53
N GLU A 107 -12.02 13.28 -9.89
CA GLU A 107 -10.82 14.06 -9.57
C GLU A 107 -9.87 13.27 -8.65
N ILE A 108 -10.40 12.62 -7.61
CA ILE A 108 -9.58 11.87 -6.65
C ILE A 108 -9.05 10.59 -7.28
N THR A 109 -9.88 9.86 -8.04
CA THR A 109 -9.44 8.65 -8.76
C THR A 109 -8.27 8.94 -9.68
N GLY A 110 -8.31 10.05 -10.45
CA GLY A 110 -7.17 10.42 -11.29
C GLY A 110 -5.87 10.68 -10.51
N LYS A 111 -5.95 11.27 -9.31
CA LYS A 111 -4.78 11.43 -8.43
C LYS A 111 -4.29 10.11 -7.87
N LEU A 112 -5.21 9.22 -7.48
CA LEU A 112 -4.87 7.88 -7.00
C LEU A 112 -4.18 7.06 -8.09
N ASP A 113 -4.65 7.15 -9.34
CA ASP A 113 -4.03 6.48 -10.49
C ASP A 113 -2.58 6.95 -10.71
N ASP A 114 -2.34 8.28 -10.73
CA ASP A 114 -0.98 8.84 -10.87
C ASP A 114 -0.03 8.37 -9.74
N LEU A 115 -0.53 8.31 -8.51
CA LEU A 115 0.25 7.86 -7.35
C LEU A 115 0.49 6.34 -7.38
N ASN A 116 -0.49 5.56 -7.86
CA ASN A 116 -0.36 4.12 -8.04
C ASN A 116 0.68 3.81 -9.11
N GLU A 117 0.65 4.49 -10.25
CA GLU A 117 1.67 4.33 -11.29
C GLU A 117 3.09 4.59 -10.77
N THR A 118 3.24 5.57 -9.87
CA THR A 118 4.51 5.87 -9.20
C THR A 118 4.96 4.70 -8.30
N ALA A 119 4.10 4.24 -7.40
CA ALA A 119 4.41 3.15 -6.49
C ALA A 119 4.68 1.82 -7.23
N ASP A 120 3.86 1.51 -8.23
CA ASP A 120 4.00 0.36 -9.13
C ASP A 120 5.31 0.38 -9.91
N GLY A 121 5.68 1.55 -10.45
CA GLY A 121 6.91 1.73 -11.20
C GLY A 121 8.13 1.38 -10.35
N VAL A 122 8.18 1.89 -9.12
CA VAL A 122 9.23 1.57 -8.15
C VAL A 122 9.22 0.09 -7.82
N ALA A 123 8.07 -0.49 -7.50
CA ALA A 123 7.95 -1.88 -7.11
C ALA A 123 8.46 -2.83 -8.22
N LYS A 124 8.09 -2.57 -9.48
CA LYS A 124 8.61 -3.29 -10.65
C LYS A 124 10.11 -3.09 -10.86
N GLU A 125 10.61 -1.88 -10.61
CA GLU A 125 12.04 -1.57 -10.77
C GLU A 125 12.93 -2.27 -9.74
N ILE A 126 12.45 -2.42 -8.50
CA ILE A 126 13.18 -3.13 -7.43
C ILE A 126 12.93 -4.64 -7.42
N GLY A 127 11.92 -5.12 -8.15
CA GLY A 127 11.64 -6.54 -8.33
C GLY A 127 10.65 -7.14 -7.34
N LEU A 128 9.72 -6.34 -6.79
CA LEU A 128 8.58 -6.87 -6.04
C LEU A 128 7.60 -7.56 -7.00
N GLU A 129 7.06 -8.71 -6.60
CA GLU A 129 6.11 -9.47 -7.40
C GLU A 129 4.65 -9.20 -6.98
N THR A 130 4.42 -9.00 -5.69
CA THR A 130 3.08 -8.85 -5.10
C THR A 130 2.73 -7.38 -4.92
N CYS A 131 3.60 -6.60 -4.27
CA CYS A 131 3.41 -5.15 -4.20
C CYS A 131 3.62 -4.57 -5.62
N GLY A 132 2.65 -3.83 -6.17
CA GLY A 132 2.78 -3.18 -7.48
C GLY A 132 2.19 -3.94 -8.69
N SER A 133 1.33 -4.94 -8.40
CA SER A 133 0.60 -5.72 -9.40
C SER A 133 -0.91 -5.42 -9.41
N THR A 134 -1.36 -4.35 -8.74
CA THR A 134 -2.78 -4.01 -8.59
C THR A 134 -3.24 -2.88 -9.49
#